data_AF-A0A8D2FC31-F1
#
_entry.id   AF-A0A8D2FC31-F1
#
_cell.length_a   1.000
_cell.length_b   1.000
_cell.length_c   1.000
_cell.angle_alpha   90.00
_cell.angle_beta   90.00
_cell.angle_gamma   90.00
#
_symmetry.space_group_name_H-M   'P 1'
#
loop_
_entity.id
_entity.type
_entity.pdbx_description
1 polymer ?
#
loop_
_entity_poly.entity_id
_entity_poly.type
_entity_poly.pdbx_seq_one_letter_code
_entity_poly.pdbx_strand_id
1 'polypeptide(L)' 'MKPLLIMLVFLFLWDPVLAGINSLPSEIHKKCYKNGICRLECYESEMLVAYCMFQLECCVTGNPAP' A
#
# COMPACT_ATOMS: atom_id res chain seq x y z
N MET A 1 15.62 -4.08 40.07
CA MET A 1 15.94 -4.38 38.65
C MET A 1 14.81 -5.10 37.90
N LYS A 2 14.06 -6.01 38.55
CA LYS A 2 12.89 -6.69 37.96
C LYS A 2 11.75 -5.80 37.38
N PRO A 3 11.34 -4.67 37.99
CA PRO A 3 10.18 -3.92 37.47
C PRO A 3 10.49 -3.18 36.16
N LEU A 4 11.73 -2.77 35.96
CA LEU A 4 12.17 -2.08 34.72
C LEU A 4 12.14 -3.03 33.52
N LEU A 5 12.54 -4.30 33.71
CA LEU A 5 12.47 -5.31 32.66
C LEU A 5 11.02 -5.60 32.26
N ILE A 6 10.10 -5.63 33.23
CA ILE A 6 8.67 -5.81 32.97
C ILE A 6 8.13 -4.64 32.16
N MET A 7 8.47 -3.40 32.53
CA MET A 7 8.07 -2.19 31.78
C MET A 7 8.61 -2.18 30.35
N LEU A 8 9.87 -2.57 30.15
CA LEU A 8 10.47 -2.69 28.82
C LEU A 8 9.73 -3.73 27.97
N VAL A 9 9.44 -4.90 28.52
CA VAL A 9 8.67 -5.94 27.83
C VAL A 9 7.28 -5.43 27.43
N PHE A 10 6.58 -4.70 28.31
CA PHE A 10 5.28 -4.09 27.96
C PHE A 10 5.39 -3.04 26.85
N LEU A 11 6.44 -2.21 26.85
CA LEU A 11 6.67 -1.22 25.79
C LEU A 11 6.95 -1.89 24.43
N PHE A 12 7.82 -2.92 24.41
CA PHE A 12 8.15 -3.66 23.19
C PHE A 12 6.98 -4.53 22.67
N LEU A 13 6.09 -5.02 23.55
CA LEU A 13 4.92 -5.80 23.15
C LEU A 13 3.72 -4.96 22.69
N TRP A 14 3.68 -3.67 23.00
CA TRP A 14 2.64 -2.77 22.46
C TRP A 14 3.00 -2.16 21.10
N ASP A 15 4.28 -2.11 20.75
CA ASP A 15 4.73 -1.62 19.44
C ASP A 15 4.36 -2.48 18.21
N PRO A 16 4.09 -3.80 18.26
CA PRO A 16 3.64 -4.54 17.08
C PRO A 16 2.16 -4.34 16.79
N VAL A 17 1.36 -3.90 17.77
CA VAL A 17 -0.04 -3.53 17.54
C VAL A 17 -0.13 -2.17 16.84
N LEU A 18 0.79 -1.23 17.13
CA LEU A 18 0.94 0.03 16.38
C LEU A 18 1.67 -0.15 15.04
N ALA A 19 2.66 -1.05 14.95
CA ALA A 19 3.28 -1.42 13.68
C ALA A 19 2.34 -2.25 12.78
N GLY A 20 1.34 -2.91 13.37
CA GLY A 20 0.27 -3.66 12.70
C GLY A 20 -0.92 -2.81 12.25
N ILE A 21 -0.94 -1.50 12.54
CA ILE A 21 -1.86 -0.52 11.92
C ILE A 21 -1.19 0.21 10.75
N ASN A 22 -0.06 -0.28 10.26
CA ASN A 22 0.13 -0.29 8.81
C ASN A 22 -0.88 -1.28 8.28
N SER A 23 -2.14 -0.84 8.24
CA SER A 23 -3.11 -1.32 7.30
C SER A 23 -2.34 -1.56 6.02
N LEU A 24 -2.12 -2.83 5.69
CA LEU A 24 -2.20 -3.28 4.32
C LEU A 24 -3.17 -2.31 3.66
N PRO A 25 -2.76 -1.48 2.69
CA PRO A 25 -3.75 -1.03 1.76
C PRO A 25 -4.14 -2.33 1.06
N SER A 26 -5.10 -3.06 1.63
CA SER A 26 -5.98 -3.97 0.90
C SER A 26 -6.73 -3.21 -0.21
N GLU A 27 -6.53 -1.89 -0.25
CA GLU A 27 -6.77 -0.92 -1.30
C GLU A 27 -5.62 -0.69 -2.30
N ILE A 28 -4.53 -1.47 -2.34
CA ILE A 28 -3.56 -1.42 -3.47
C ILE A 28 -4.29 -1.76 -4.79
N HIS A 29 -5.43 -2.45 -4.71
CA HIS A 29 -6.36 -2.65 -5.82
C HIS A 29 -7.56 -1.70 -5.81
N LYS A 30 -7.45 -0.48 -5.24
CA LYS A 30 -8.48 0.53 -5.49
C LYS A 30 -8.45 0.85 -6.97
N LYS A 31 -9.56 0.55 -7.65
CA LYS A 31 -9.83 1.03 -9.00
C LYS A 31 -9.56 2.52 -9.02
N CYS A 32 -8.64 2.95 -9.87
CA CYS A 32 -8.36 4.35 -10.09
C CYS A 32 -9.24 4.90 -11.23
N TYR A 33 -9.01 6.14 -11.64
CA TYR A 33 -9.86 6.85 -12.61
C TYR A 33 -10.17 5.99 -13.86
N LYS A 34 -11.43 6.01 -14.32
CA LYS A 34 -11.91 5.23 -15.48
C LYS A 34 -11.58 3.72 -15.41
N ASN A 35 -11.76 3.10 -14.24
CA ASN A 35 -11.62 1.65 -14.07
C ASN A 35 -10.16 1.16 -14.19
N GLY A 36 -9.18 2.06 -14.05
CA GLY A 36 -7.77 1.71 -14.02
C GLY A 36 -7.36 0.97 -12.74
N ILE A 37 -6.17 0.41 -12.75
CA ILE A 37 -5.59 -0.35 -11.63
C ILE A 37 -4.34 0.38 -11.16
N CYS A 38 -4.20 0.55 -9.85
CA CYS A 38 -2.96 1.07 -9.28
C CYS A 38 -1.86 0.01 -9.33
N ARG A 39 -0.71 0.33 -9.90
CA ARG A 39 0.48 -0.53 -9.98
C ARG A 39 1.73 0.25 -9.58
N LEU A 40 2.83 -0.45 -9.30
CA LEU A 40 4.12 0.21 -9.13
C LEU A 40 4.60 0.84 -10.45
N GLU A 41 4.32 0.17 -11.57
CA GLU A 41 4.64 0.60 -12.92
C GLU A 41 3.57 0.01 -13.87
N CYS A 42 3.10 0.77 -14.84
CA CYS A 42 2.19 0.28 -15.87
C CYS A 42 2.88 -0.68 -16.84
N TYR A 43 2.17 -1.71 -17.29
CA TYR A 43 2.68 -2.57 -18.36
C TYR A 43 2.76 -1.81 -19.69
N GLU A 44 3.55 -2.29 -20.65
CA GLU A 44 3.60 -1.73 -22.02
C GLU A 44 2.22 -1.72 -22.71
N SER A 45 1.31 -2.60 -22.30
CA SER A 45 -0.07 -2.67 -22.78
C SER A 45 -1.05 -1.77 -22.04
N GLU A 46 -0.59 -1.04 -21.04
CA GLU A 46 -1.36 -0.11 -20.23
C GLU A 46 -0.86 1.33 -20.43
N MET A 47 -1.73 2.30 -20.18
CA MET A 47 -1.43 3.73 -20.24
C MET A 47 -1.51 4.35 -18.84
N LEU A 48 -0.48 5.09 -18.45
CA LEU A 48 -0.47 5.92 -17.25
C LEU A 48 -1.44 7.09 -17.42
N VAL A 49 -2.46 7.17 -16.57
CA VAL A 49 -3.47 8.25 -16.63
C VAL A 49 -3.47 9.16 -15.40
N ALA A 50 -2.93 8.68 -14.28
CA ALA A 50 -2.85 9.41 -13.01
C ALA A 50 -1.87 8.71 -12.06
N TYR A 51 -1.71 9.24 -10.85
CA TYR A 51 -1.01 8.58 -9.76
C TYR A 51 -1.99 8.24 -8.64
N CYS A 52 -1.80 7.07 -8.03
CA CYS A 52 -2.49 6.63 -6.83
C CYS A 52 -1.72 7.05 -5.57
N MET A 53 -2.25 6.69 -4.38
CA MET A 53 -1.51 6.88 -3.13
C MET A 53 -0.19 6.10 -3.13
N PHE A 54 0.80 6.58 -2.36
CA PHE A 54 2.13 5.97 -2.26
C PHE A 54 2.93 5.92 -3.57
N GLN A 55 2.75 6.92 -4.45
CA GLN A 55 3.49 7.04 -5.72
C GLN A 55 3.26 5.89 -6.70
N LEU A 56 2.19 5.11 -6.52
CA LEU A 56 1.76 4.10 -7.47
C LEU A 56 1.19 4.76 -8.73
N GLU A 57 1.38 4.14 -9.89
CA GLU A 57 0.83 4.53 -11.17
C GLU A 57 -0.61 4.04 -11.34
N CYS A 58 -1.50 4.89 -11.86
CA CYS A 58 -2.84 4.49 -12.27
C CYS A 58 -2.82 4.09 -13.75
N CYS A 59 -2.98 2.78 -13.99
CA CYS A 59 -2.81 2.15 -15.29
C CYS A 59 -4.17 1.74 -15.87
N VAL A 60 -4.42 2.09 -17.12
CA VAL A 60 -5.62 1.69 -17.86
C VAL A 60 -5.21 0.88 -19.07
N THR A 61 -5.86 -0.25 -19.35
CA THR A 61 -5.60 -1.03 -20.56
C THR A 61 -5.73 -0.14 -21.80
N GLY A 62 -4.68 -0.08 -22.62
CA GLY A 62 -4.70 0.64 -23.89
C GLY A 62 -5.82 0.10 -24.78
N ASN A 63 -6.48 0.97 -25.55
CA ASN A 63 -7.47 0.56 -26.54
C ASN A 63 -7.11 1.19 -27.90
N PRO A 64 -6.70 0.40 -28.91
CA PRO A 64 -6.60 -1.06 -28.90
C PRO A 64 -5.50 -1.53 -27.94
N ALA A 65 -5.70 -2.69 -27.32
CA ALA A 65 -4.61 -3.37 -26.64
C ALA A 65 -3.51 -3.67 -27.69
N PRO A 66 -2.22 -3.52 -27.36
CA PRO A 66 -1.16 -3.96 -28.27
C PRO A 66 -1.25 -5.46 -28.58
#